data_AF-A0A6A6VAL3-F1
#
_entry.id   AF-A0A6A6VAL3-F1
#
_cell.length_a   1.000
_cell.length_b   1.000
_cell.length_c   1.000
_cell.angle_alpha   90.00
_cell.angle_beta   90.00
_cell.angle_gamma   90.00
#
_symmetry.space_group_name_H-M   'P 1'
#
loop_
_entity.id
_entity.type
_entity.pdbx_description
1 polymer ?
#
loop_
_entity_poly.entity_id
_entity_poly.type
_entity_poly.pdbx_seq_one_letter_code
_entity_poly.pdbx_strand_id
1 'polypeptide(L)'
;MSENTTWSFLLWVLSVFAILTCIAHFVEAAREPEVSEPQHPEPTQQIEPTQQKESFQQKDIDWKAEHDAQQSEIEHLKKELKERQGHELKISRIRKERDEAKADAAAKTEKLHELQRVVKRMESETYDQGQMDAAMKLVQIEERKIKRAEEKARRREQELQEVIAECEEDCRILRLQLKHAEDTATELRRQARVKSAPTDGTLKSEVAKFEKEAREARDEAKKAKEETSALK
;
A
#
# COMPACT_ATOMS: atom_id res chain seq x y z
N MET A 1 1.47 22.36 33.33
CA MET A 1 1.31 21.22 32.41
C MET A 1 -0.17 20.82 32.39
N SER A 2 -1.02 21.60 31.72
CA SER A 2 -2.49 21.39 31.78
C SER A 2 -3.21 21.71 30.46
N GLU A 3 -2.52 22.27 29.47
CA GLU A 3 -3.15 22.83 28.26
C GLU A 3 -3.39 21.77 27.18
N ASN A 4 -2.46 20.82 26.99
CA ASN A 4 -2.57 19.79 25.95
C ASN A 4 -3.83 18.92 26.11
N THR A 5 -4.20 18.57 27.36
CA THR A 5 -5.35 17.70 27.65
C THR A 5 -6.67 18.33 27.20
N THR A 6 -6.80 19.65 27.36
CA THR A 6 -8.00 20.41 26.98
C THR A 6 -8.19 20.42 25.47
N TRP A 7 -7.10 20.59 24.70
CA TRP A 7 -7.13 20.53 23.24
C TRP A 7 -7.48 19.12 22.72
N SER A 8 -6.92 18.06 23.32
CA SER A 8 -7.30 16.68 22.96
C SER A 8 -8.78 16.38 23.24
N PHE A 9 -9.33 16.88 24.35
CA PHE A 9 -10.76 16.72 24.66
C PHE A 9 -11.65 17.49 23.69
N LEU A 10 -11.31 18.74 23.35
CA LEU A 10 -12.04 19.54 22.36
C LEU A 10 -12.06 18.87 20.98
N LEU A 11 -10.92 18.34 20.51
CA LEU A 11 -10.83 17.62 19.25
C LEU A 11 -11.68 16.33 19.24
N TRP A 12 -11.74 15.60 20.36
CA TRP A 12 -12.58 14.42 20.50
C TRP A 12 -14.08 14.78 20.47
N VAL A 13 -14.50 15.82 21.19
CA VAL A 13 -15.89 16.32 21.18
C VAL A 13 -16.30 16.77 19.78
N LEU A 14 -15.45 17.52 19.07
CA LEU A 14 -15.72 17.95 17.70
C LEU A 14 -15.83 16.77 16.72
N SER A 15 -15.00 15.73 16.89
CA SER A 15 -15.08 14.51 16.09
C SER A 15 -16.41 13.77 16.30
N VAL A 16 -16.84 13.58 17.55
CA VAL A 16 -18.13 12.96 17.89
C VAL A 16 -19.30 13.80 17.35
N PHE A 17 -19.23 15.12 17.47
CA PHE A 17 -20.28 16.02 16.98
C PHE A 17 -20.41 15.98 15.45
N ALA A 18 -19.29 15.91 14.72
CA ALA A 18 -19.29 15.74 13.27
C ALA A 18 -19.94 14.42 12.84
N ILE A 19 -19.59 13.31 13.51
CA ILE A 19 -20.18 11.99 13.25
C ILE A 19 -21.70 12.01 13.48
N LEU A 20 -22.17 12.58 14.59
CA LEU A 20 -23.60 12.71 14.89
C LEU A 20 -24.33 13.60 13.86
N THR A 21 -23.69 14.69 13.41
CA THR A 21 -24.24 15.59 12.39
C THR A 21 -24.39 14.88 11.04
N CYS A 22 -23.42 14.06 10.64
CA CYS A 22 -23.50 13.24 9.43
C CYS A 22 -24.59 12.17 9.52
N ILE A 23 -24.75 11.50 10.68
CA ILE A 23 -25.83 10.53 10.90
C ILE A 23 -27.20 11.21 10.82
N ALA A 24 -27.35 12.40 11.42
CA ALA A 24 -28.60 13.16 11.34
C ALA A 24 -28.96 13.51 9.89
N HIS A 25 -28.03 14.05 9.10
CA HIS A 25 -28.28 14.35 7.68
C HIS A 25 -28.60 13.09 6.85
N PHE A 26 -27.99 11.94 7.17
CA PHE A 26 -28.29 10.69 6.48
C PHE A 26 -29.70 10.15 6.81
N VAL A 27 -30.18 10.34 8.04
CA VAL A 27 -31.54 9.99 8.46
C VAL A 27 -32.58 10.97 7.90
N GLU A 28 -32.28 12.26 7.85
CA GLU A 28 -33.16 13.27 7.24
C GLU A 28 -33.29 13.04 5.72
N ALA A 29 -32.19 12.73 5.03
CA ALA A 29 -32.19 12.39 3.60
C ALA A 29 -32.86 11.03 3.27
N ALA A 30 -33.12 10.19 4.29
CA ALA A 30 -33.85 8.93 4.14
C ALA A 30 -35.37 9.07 4.38
N ARG A 31 -35.87 10.29 4.63
CA ARG A 31 -37.32 10.59 4.63
C ARG A 31 -37.74 11.11 3.26
N GLU A 32 -38.39 10.25 2.49
CA GLU A 32 -39.03 10.66 1.24
C GLU A 32 -40.17 11.67 1.51
N PRO A 33 -40.36 12.70 0.66
CA PRO A 33 -41.51 13.60 0.74
C PRO A 33 -42.78 12.89 0.24
N GLU A 34 -43.91 13.11 0.91
CA GLU A 34 -45.19 12.52 0.49
C GLU A 34 -45.69 13.05 -0.86
N VAL A 35 -45.96 12.09 -1.76
CA VAL A 35 -47.07 12.01 -2.73
C VAL A 35 -47.66 13.31 -3.29
N SER A 36 -47.71 13.40 -4.62
CA SER A 36 -48.82 14.05 -5.33
C SER A 36 -49.18 13.24 -6.58
N GLU A 37 -50.40 12.74 -6.62
CA GLU A 37 -50.98 11.95 -7.72
C GLU A 37 -51.31 12.84 -8.93
N PRO A 38 -51.34 12.31 -10.17
CA PRO A 38 -52.68 11.99 -10.72
C PRO A 38 -52.77 10.79 -11.70
N GLN A 39 -53.86 10.02 -11.53
CA GLN A 39 -54.69 9.35 -12.55
C GLN A 39 -54.06 8.46 -13.65
N HIS A 40 -54.34 7.16 -13.55
CA HIS A 40 -54.40 6.16 -14.64
C HIS A 40 -55.83 6.13 -15.26
N PRO A 41 -56.24 5.24 -16.21
CA PRO A 41 -55.60 4.05 -16.84
C PRO A 41 -54.69 4.46 -18.05
N GLU A 42 -54.35 3.73 -19.14
CA GLU A 42 -54.29 2.31 -19.61
C GLU A 42 -53.33 2.29 -20.87
N PRO A 43 -52.98 1.15 -21.51
CA PRO A 43 -53.03 -0.25 -21.07
C PRO A 43 -51.68 -1.00 -21.19
N THR A 44 -51.58 -2.08 -20.41
CA THR A 44 -50.80 -3.32 -20.64
C THR A 44 -49.67 -3.31 -21.70
N GLN A 45 -48.42 -3.26 -21.24
CA GLN A 45 -47.35 -4.08 -21.80
C GLN A 45 -46.82 -5.03 -20.74
N GLN A 46 -47.13 -6.33 -20.89
CA GLN A 46 -46.48 -7.38 -20.12
C GLN A 46 -45.06 -7.56 -20.69
N ILE A 47 -44.07 -6.94 -20.05
CA ILE A 47 -42.66 -7.29 -20.28
C ILE A 47 -42.48 -8.73 -19.77
N GLU A 48 -42.00 -9.63 -20.62
CA GLU A 48 -41.78 -11.02 -20.20
C GLU A 48 -40.81 -11.10 -19.01
N PRO A 49 -41.08 -11.95 -18.01
CA PRO A 49 -40.14 -12.17 -16.91
C PRO A 49 -38.79 -12.74 -17.38
N THR A 50 -38.73 -13.29 -18.59
CA THR A 50 -37.51 -13.77 -19.28
C THR A 50 -36.50 -12.63 -19.47
N GLN A 51 -36.86 -11.56 -20.17
CA GLN A 51 -35.93 -10.48 -20.52
C GLN A 51 -35.44 -9.70 -19.29
N GLN A 52 -36.31 -9.52 -18.28
CA GLN A 52 -35.89 -8.85 -17.05
C GLN A 52 -34.81 -9.66 -16.31
N LYS A 53 -34.93 -11.00 -16.34
CA LYS A 53 -33.97 -11.95 -15.73
C LYS A 53 -32.65 -11.99 -16.49
N GLU A 54 -32.70 -11.99 -17.82
CA GLU A 54 -31.51 -11.88 -18.68
C GLU A 54 -30.77 -10.55 -18.45
N SER A 55 -31.51 -9.43 -18.36
CA SER A 55 -30.91 -8.11 -18.09
C SER A 55 -30.23 -7.99 -16.72
N PHE A 56 -30.66 -8.80 -15.74
CA PHE A 56 -30.03 -8.90 -14.43
C PHE A 56 -28.78 -9.78 -14.49
N GLN A 57 -28.88 -10.98 -15.08
CA GLN A 57 -27.75 -11.89 -15.21
C GLN A 57 -26.60 -11.28 -16.04
N GLN A 58 -26.90 -10.53 -17.09
CA GLN A 58 -25.88 -9.81 -17.86
C GLN A 58 -25.12 -8.80 -16.98
N LYS A 59 -25.82 -7.99 -16.17
CA LYS A 59 -25.20 -7.02 -15.26
C LYS A 59 -24.39 -7.67 -14.13
N ASP A 60 -24.81 -8.85 -13.65
CA ASP A 60 -24.05 -9.62 -12.66
C ASP A 60 -22.80 -10.28 -13.25
N ILE A 61 -22.82 -10.62 -14.56
CA ILE A 61 -21.65 -11.08 -15.31
C ILE A 61 -20.68 -9.92 -15.55
N ASP A 62 -21.19 -8.78 -16.02
CA ASP A 62 -20.39 -7.58 -16.29
C ASP A 62 -19.67 -7.09 -15.01
N TRP A 63 -20.37 -7.02 -13.87
CA TRP A 63 -19.76 -6.61 -12.59
C TRP A 63 -18.71 -7.60 -12.07
N LYS A 64 -18.91 -8.92 -12.27
CA LYS A 64 -17.88 -9.92 -11.92
C LYS A 64 -16.65 -9.77 -12.79
N ALA A 65 -16.82 -9.59 -14.10
CA ALA A 65 -15.71 -9.37 -15.02
C ALA A 65 -14.92 -8.10 -14.66
N GLU A 66 -15.61 -7.02 -14.26
CA GLU A 66 -15.00 -5.77 -13.80
C GLU A 66 -14.23 -5.96 -12.47
N HIS A 67 -14.80 -6.68 -11.50
CA HIS A 67 -14.13 -6.99 -10.23
C HIS A 67 -12.90 -7.90 -10.42
N ASP A 68 -13.01 -8.95 -11.25
CA ASP A 68 -11.92 -9.89 -11.51
C ASP A 68 -10.80 -9.21 -12.34
N ALA A 69 -11.14 -8.30 -13.26
CA ALA A 69 -10.17 -7.48 -13.98
C ALA A 69 -9.40 -6.54 -13.03
N GLN A 70 -10.09 -5.81 -12.14
CA GLN A 70 -9.45 -4.99 -11.11
C GLN A 70 -8.57 -5.80 -10.16
N GLN A 71 -9.00 -7.01 -9.78
CA GLN A 71 -8.20 -7.87 -8.91
C GLN A 71 -6.97 -8.47 -9.63
N SER A 72 -7.05 -8.68 -10.94
CA SER A 72 -5.90 -9.02 -11.80
C SER A 72 -4.90 -7.86 -11.90
N GLU A 73 -5.38 -6.63 -12.09
CA GLU A 73 -4.55 -5.41 -12.12
C GLU A 73 -3.80 -5.19 -10.80
N ILE A 74 -4.47 -5.39 -9.66
CA ILE A 74 -3.85 -5.33 -8.32
C ILE A 74 -2.71 -6.36 -8.17
N GLU A 75 -2.90 -7.61 -8.60
CA GLU A 75 -1.84 -8.63 -8.51
C GLU A 75 -0.72 -8.40 -9.54
N HIS A 76 -1.01 -7.81 -10.70
CA HIS A 76 0.02 -7.35 -11.65
C HIS A 76 0.91 -6.27 -11.01
N LEU A 77 0.31 -5.21 -10.46
CA LEU A 77 1.05 -4.11 -9.83
C LEU A 77 1.87 -4.58 -8.62
N LYS A 78 1.37 -5.53 -7.82
CA LYS A 78 2.15 -6.19 -6.75
C LYS A 78 3.32 -7.00 -7.29
N LYS A 79 3.13 -7.71 -8.40
CA LYS A 79 4.20 -8.49 -9.07
C LYS A 79 5.26 -7.56 -9.66
N GLU A 80 4.89 -6.46 -10.30
CA GLU A 80 5.84 -5.44 -10.77
C GLU A 80 6.60 -4.80 -9.61
N LEU A 81 5.91 -4.37 -8.54
CA LEU A 81 6.57 -3.82 -7.34
C LEU A 81 7.60 -4.80 -6.75
N LYS A 82 7.33 -6.11 -6.84
CA LYS A 82 8.25 -7.18 -6.40
C LYS A 82 9.39 -7.44 -7.39
N GLU A 83 9.14 -7.41 -8.70
CA GLU A 83 10.18 -7.56 -9.72
C GLU A 83 11.11 -6.34 -9.76
N ARG A 84 10.59 -5.14 -9.43
CA ARG A 84 11.37 -3.93 -9.18
C ARG A 84 12.31 -4.04 -7.97
N GLN A 85 12.21 -5.06 -7.11
CA GLN A 85 13.28 -5.37 -6.14
C GLN A 85 14.60 -5.76 -6.82
N GLY A 86 14.63 -6.03 -8.13
CA GLY A 86 15.87 -6.09 -8.92
C GLY A 86 16.70 -4.79 -8.84
N HIS A 87 16.07 -3.66 -8.53
CA HIS A 87 16.77 -2.41 -8.23
C HIS A 87 17.58 -2.47 -6.91
N GLU A 88 17.16 -3.26 -5.91
CA GLU A 88 17.95 -3.50 -4.69
C GLU A 88 19.30 -4.17 -5.04
N LEU A 89 19.33 -5.05 -6.06
CA LEU A 89 20.55 -5.67 -6.56
C LEU A 89 21.45 -4.66 -7.31
N LYS A 90 20.87 -3.71 -8.06
CA LYS A 90 21.58 -2.58 -8.70
C LYS A 90 22.23 -1.70 -7.61
N ILE A 91 21.45 -1.28 -6.62
CA ILE A 91 21.88 -0.51 -5.45
C ILE A 91 22.97 -1.24 -4.66
N SER A 92 22.79 -2.53 -4.35
CA SER A 92 23.74 -3.35 -3.60
C SER A 92 25.08 -3.51 -4.33
N ARG A 93 25.05 -3.71 -5.66
CA ARG A 93 26.26 -3.75 -6.50
C ARG A 93 27.01 -2.42 -6.49
N ILE A 94 26.31 -1.30 -6.70
CA ILE A 94 26.93 0.04 -6.71
C ILE A 94 27.53 0.34 -5.33
N ARG A 95 26.81 0.07 -4.23
CA ARG A 95 27.34 0.18 -2.85
C ARG A 95 28.64 -0.62 -2.69
N LYS A 96 28.65 -1.90 -3.07
CA LYS A 96 29.84 -2.75 -3.00
C LYS A 96 31.02 -2.16 -3.79
N GLU A 97 30.83 -1.78 -5.05
CA GLU A 97 31.90 -1.21 -5.89
C GLU A 97 32.41 0.14 -5.36
N ARG A 98 31.53 0.93 -4.74
CA ARG A 98 31.80 2.22 -4.09
C ARG A 98 32.61 2.03 -2.81
N ASP A 99 32.31 1.00 -2.03
CA ASP A 99 33.03 0.66 -0.80
C ASP A 99 34.38 -0.02 -1.09
N GLU A 100 34.46 -0.88 -2.11
CA GLU A 100 35.72 -1.40 -2.66
C GLU A 100 36.64 -0.26 -3.14
N ALA A 101 36.10 0.75 -3.81
CA ALA A 101 36.88 1.92 -4.24
C ALA A 101 37.38 2.78 -3.06
N LYS A 102 36.61 2.89 -1.97
CA LYS A 102 37.04 3.56 -0.73
C LYS A 102 38.16 2.78 -0.03
N ALA A 103 38.06 1.45 0.04
CA ALA A 103 39.11 0.59 0.59
C ALA A 103 40.41 0.63 -0.25
N ASP A 104 40.29 0.59 -1.58
CA ASP A 104 41.41 0.73 -2.52
C ASP A 104 42.13 2.10 -2.37
N ALA A 105 41.38 3.19 -2.19
CA ALA A 105 41.93 4.50 -1.88
C ALA A 105 42.69 4.50 -0.53
N ALA A 106 42.09 3.95 0.52
CA ALA A 106 42.69 3.91 1.86
C ALA A 106 44.01 3.11 1.89
N ALA A 107 44.06 1.93 1.27
CA ALA A 107 45.27 1.10 1.19
C ALA A 107 46.41 1.81 0.43
N LYS A 108 46.08 2.60 -0.60
CA LYS A 108 47.06 3.42 -1.33
C LYS A 108 47.54 4.61 -0.50
N THR A 109 46.69 5.21 0.33
CA THR A 109 47.07 6.29 1.27
C THR A 109 48.02 5.78 2.36
N GLU A 110 47.78 4.58 2.91
CA GLU A 110 48.74 3.92 3.83
C GLU A 110 50.11 3.72 3.17
N LYS A 111 50.11 3.19 1.93
CA LYS A 111 51.34 3.01 1.13
C LYS A 111 52.03 4.34 0.80
N LEU A 112 51.29 5.42 0.54
CA LEU A 112 51.84 6.76 0.38
C LEU A 112 52.52 7.23 1.67
N HIS A 113 51.91 7.02 2.83
CA HIS A 113 52.53 7.35 4.12
C HIS A 113 53.75 6.47 4.46
N GLU A 114 53.83 5.24 3.95
CA GLU A 114 55.06 4.45 4.01
C GLU A 114 56.16 5.02 3.11
N LEU A 115 55.84 5.35 1.84
CA LEU A 115 56.79 5.99 0.91
C LEU A 115 57.28 7.33 1.46
N GLN A 116 56.40 8.17 2.02
CA GLN A 116 56.77 9.44 2.67
C GLN A 116 57.71 9.22 3.88
N ARG A 117 57.51 8.14 4.66
CA ARG A 117 58.43 7.75 5.75
C ARG A 117 59.78 7.23 5.24
N VAL A 118 59.83 6.60 4.06
CA VAL A 118 61.09 6.22 3.38
C VAL A 118 61.82 7.47 2.90
N VAL A 119 61.14 8.33 2.14
CA VAL A 119 61.65 9.62 1.64
C VAL A 119 62.24 10.45 2.78
N LYS A 120 61.53 10.62 3.90
CA LYS A 120 62.03 11.39 5.05
C LYS A 120 63.27 10.78 5.72
N ARG A 121 63.47 9.46 5.67
CA ARG A 121 64.74 8.84 6.10
C ARG A 121 65.86 9.13 5.11
N MET A 122 65.57 9.05 3.82
CA MET A 122 66.53 9.40 2.76
C MET A 122 66.93 10.89 2.76
N GLU A 123 66.09 11.79 3.29
CA GLU A 123 66.44 13.21 3.57
C GLU A 123 67.33 13.38 4.81
N SER A 124 67.31 12.41 5.73
CA SER A 124 68.04 12.44 7.00
C SER A 124 69.41 11.75 6.92
N GLU A 125 69.69 11.08 5.81
CA GLU A 125 70.87 10.26 5.53
C GLU A 125 71.47 10.70 4.18
N THR A 126 72.77 10.51 3.94
CA THR A 126 73.41 10.94 2.69
C THR A 126 73.17 9.96 1.54
N TYR A 127 71.93 9.87 1.07
CA TYR A 127 71.54 9.14 -0.13
C TYR A 127 71.94 9.89 -1.42
N ASP A 128 72.06 9.16 -2.53
CA ASP A 128 72.31 9.76 -3.84
C ASP A 128 71.07 10.49 -4.39
N GLN A 129 71.29 11.60 -5.11
CA GLN A 129 70.23 12.42 -5.69
C GLN A 129 69.32 11.61 -6.62
N GLY A 130 69.87 10.69 -7.43
CA GLY A 130 69.10 9.83 -8.32
C GLY A 130 68.19 8.85 -7.58
N GLN A 131 68.60 8.39 -6.40
CA GLN A 131 67.78 7.55 -5.52
C GLN A 131 66.64 8.36 -4.90
N MET A 132 66.93 9.58 -4.43
CA MET A 132 65.94 10.50 -3.86
C MET A 132 64.89 10.92 -4.91
N ASP A 133 65.35 11.27 -6.12
CA ASP A 133 64.51 11.51 -7.30
C ASP A 133 63.55 10.34 -7.60
N ALA A 134 64.03 9.10 -7.50
CA ALA A 134 63.23 7.90 -7.73
C ALA A 134 62.16 7.71 -6.64
N ALA A 135 62.51 7.93 -5.37
CA ALA A 135 61.56 7.86 -4.26
C ALA A 135 60.45 8.93 -4.39
N MET A 136 60.80 10.16 -4.76
CA MET A 136 59.83 11.23 -5.04
C MET A 136 58.92 10.92 -6.23
N LYS A 137 59.45 10.29 -7.29
CA LYS A 137 58.64 9.81 -8.43
C LYS A 137 57.65 8.73 -8.01
N LEU A 138 57.99 7.85 -7.06
CA LEU A 138 57.06 6.85 -6.50
C LEU A 138 55.94 7.49 -5.67
N VAL A 139 56.25 8.49 -4.83
CA VAL A 139 55.25 9.30 -4.10
C VAL A 139 54.23 9.90 -5.07
N GLN A 140 54.71 10.60 -6.12
CA GLN A 140 53.85 11.19 -7.16
C GLN A 140 53.05 10.15 -7.98
N ILE A 141 53.50 8.90 -8.07
CA ILE A 141 52.75 7.80 -8.70
C ILE A 141 51.62 7.34 -7.79
N GLU A 142 51.87 7.14 -6.49
CA GLU A 142 50.86 6.67 -5.55
C GLU A 142 49.76 7.72 -5.30
N GLU A 143 50.12 9.01 -5.16
CA GLU A 143 49.16 10.13 -5.13
C GLU A 143 48.19 10.13 -6.33
N ARG A 144 48.69 9.85 -7.53
CA ARG A 144 47.86 9.74 -8.75
C ARG A 144 46.97 8.51 -8.76
N LYS A 145 47.33 7.43 -8.06
CA LYS A 145 46.47 6.25 -7.89
C LYS A 145 45.39 6.49 -6.82
N ILE A 146 45.70 7.21 -5.75
CA ILE A 146 44.74 7.62 -4.71
C ILE A 146 43.66 8.48 -5.35
N LYS A 147 44.03 9.58 -6.01
CA LYS A 147 43.10 10.50 -6.69
C LYS A 147 42.15 9.78 -7.67
N ARG A 148 42.65 8.75 -8.38
CA ARG A 148 41.83 7.90 -9.28
C ARG A 148 40.86 6.97 -8.54
N ALA A 149 41.27 6.42 -7.38
CA ALA A 149 40.42 5.57 -6.55
C ALA A 149 39.33 6.39 -5.84
N GLU A 150 39.70 7.55 -5.29
CA GLU A 150 38.78 8.55 -4.74
C GLU A 150 37.78 9.03 -5.79
N GLU A 151 38.22 9.32 -7.02
CA GLU A 151 37.32 9.72 -8.09
C GLU A 151 36.36 8.58 -8.50
N LYS A 152 36.84 7.32 -8.56
CA LYS A 152 35.97 6.15 -8.77
C LYS A 152 34.91 6.04 -7.67
N ALA A 153 35.31 6.18 -6.41
CA ALA A 153 34.40 6.15 -5.27
C ALA A 153 33.37 7.29 -5.34
N ARG A 154 33.80 8.52 -5.67
CA ARG A 154 32.93 9.69 -5.83
C ARG A 154 31.92 9.50 -6.97
N ARG A 155 32.34 8.97 -8.12
CA ARG A 155 31.45 8.65 -9.25
C ARG A 155 30.40 7.61 -8.87
N ARG A 156 30.79 6.50 -8.21
CA ARG A 156 29.85 5.47 -7.73
C ARG A 156 28.93 5.98 -6.60
N GLU A 157 29.34 6.98 -5.80
CA GLU A 157 28.48 7.64 -4.82
C GLU A 157 27.38 8.49 -5.48
N GLN A 158 27.70 9.21 -6.56
CA GLN A 158 26.70 9.96 -7.34
C GLN A 158 25.72 9.03 -8.06
N GLU A 159 26.22 8.00 -8.74
CA GLU A 159 25.41 6.96 -9.38
C GLU A 159 24.50 6.24 -8.38
N LEU A 160 24.95 6.04 -7.14
CA LEU A 160 24.12 5.48 -6.07
C LEU A 160 22.96 6.43 -5.69
N GLN A 161 23.20 7.73 -5.63
CA GLN A 161 22.17 8.73 -5.32
C GLN A 161 21.14 8.84 -6.46
N GLU A 162 21.60 8.90 -7.71
CA GLU A 162 20.77 8.91 -8.91
C GLU A 162 19.88 7.67 -8.99
N VAL A 163 20.46 6.48 -8.77
CA VAL A 163 19.72 5.22 -8.77
C VAL A 163 18.76 5.13 -7.59
N ILE A 164 19.11 5.57 -6.38
CA ILE A 164 18.16 5.58 -5.25
C ILE A 164 16.94 6.47 -5.57
N ALA A 165 17.15 7.66 -6.12
CA ALA A 165 16.06 8.57 -6.51
C ALA A 165 15.16 7.98 -7.61
N GLU A 166 15.76 7.36 -8.65
CA GLU A 166 15.06 6.59 -9.69
C GLU A 166 14.14 5.51 -9.07
N CYS A 167 14.67 4.75 -8.10
CA CYS A 167 13.94 3.68 -7.42
C CYS A 167 12.82 4.19 -6.51
N GLU A 168 13.06 5.29 -5.79
CA GLU A 168 12.07 5.88 -4.88
C GLU A 168 10.87 6.45 -5.65
N GLU A 169 11.11 7.07 -6.80
CA GLU A 169 10.04 7.63 -7.65
C GLU A 169 9.26 6.53 -8.41
N ASP A 170 9.94 5.54 -9.01
CA ASP A 170 9.28 4.36 -9.59
C ASP A 170 8.37 3.67 -8.55
N CYS A 171 8.88 3.47 -7.33
CA CYS A 171 8.08 2.90 -6.23
C CYS A 171 6.97 3.83 -5.75
N ARG A 172 7.12 5.16 -5.85
CA ARG A 172 6.07 6.13 -5.50
C ARG A 172 4.91 6.04 -6.49
N ILE A 173 5.21 5.95 -7.79
CA ILE A 173 4.23 5.82 -8.87
C ILE A 173 3.46 4.50 -8.73
N LEU A 174 4.16 3.36 -8.59
CA LEU A 174 3.53 2.05 -8.43
C LEU A 174 2.65 1.96 -7.17
N ARG A 175 3.05 2.58 -6.05
CA ARG A 175 2.21 2.65 -4.83
C ARG A 175 0.95 3.49 -5.04
N LEU A 176 1.01 4.57 -5.81
CA LEU A 176 -0.16 5.39 -6.13
C LEU A 176 -1.13 4.65 -7.07
N GLN A 177 -0.62 3.94 -8.06
CA GLN A 177 -1.42 3.08 -8.95
C GLN A 177 -2.09 1.94 -8.16
N LEU A 178 -1.32 1.23 -7.33
CA LEU A 178 -1.85 0.16 -6.47
C LEU A 178 -2.94 0.69 -5.54
N LYS A 179 -2.73 1.84 -4.88
CA LYS A 179 -3.76 2.47 -4.04
C LYS A 179 -5.02 2.81 -4.84
N HIS A 180 -4.88 3.36 -6.05
CA HIS A 180 -6.03 3.69 -6.89
C HIS A 180 -6.84 2.45 -7.27
N ALA A 181 -6.18 1.34 -7.63
CA ALA A 181 -6.84 0.07 -7.91
C ALA A 181 -7.51 -0.53 -6.64
N GLU A 182 -6.86 -0.45 -5.47
CA GLU A 182 -7.43 -0.91 -4.20
C GLU A 182 -8.62 -0.06 -3.74
N ASP A 183 -8.59 1.27 -3.92
CA ASP A 183 -9.70 2.18 -3.67
C ASP A 183 -10.88 1.88 -4.65
N THR A 184 -10.57 1.66 -5.94
CA THR A 184 -11.56 1.33 -6.99
C THR A 184 -12.24 -0.02 -6.73
N ALA A 185 -11.47 -1.07 -6.44
CA ALA A 185 -11.99 -2.37 -6.06
C ALA A 185 -12.81 -2.32 -4.75
N THR A 186 -12.48 -1.41 -3.84
CA THR A 186 -13.25 -1.19 -2.60
C THR A 186 -14.59 -0.51 -2.89
N GLU A 187 -14.63 0.48 -3.77
CA GLU A 187 -15.89 1.12 -4.19
C GLU A 187 -16.77 0.16 -5.01
N LEU A 188 -16.20 -0.65 -5.91
CA LEU A 188 -16.94 -1.71 -6.62
C LEU A 188 -17.58 -2.72 -5.65
N ARG A 189 -16.86 -3.12 -4.60
CA ARG A 189 -17.41 -3.98 -3.52
C ARG A 189 -18.49 -3.26 -2.70
N ARG A 190 -18.38 -1.94 -2.49
CA ARG A 190 -19.43 -1.14 -1.83
C ARG A 190 -20.70 -1.08 -2.68
N GLN A 191 -20.57 -0.80 -3.98
CA GLN A 191 -21.69 -0.78 -4.92
C GLN A 191 -22.34 -2.15 -5.07
N ALA A 192 -21.58 -3.24 -5.08
CA ALA A 192 -22.12 -4.60 -5.07
C ALA A 192 -22.96 -4.88 -3.83
N ARG A 193 -22.50 -4.48 -2.62
CA ARG A 193 -23.28 -4.62 -1.38
C ARG A 193 -24.59 -3.82 -1.38
N VAL A 194 -24.64 -2.70 -2.10
CA VAL A 194 -25.88 -1.92 -2.30
C VAL A 194 -26.80 -2.60 -3.33
N LYS A 195 -26.25 -3.09 -4.45
CA LYS A 195 -26.99 -3.84 -5.48
C LYS A 195 -27.54 -5.19 -4.97
N SER A 196 -26.85 -5.83 -4.03
CA SER A 196 -27.23 -7.11 -3.43
C SER A 196 -28.06 -6.98 -2.14
N ALA A 197 -28.48 -5.77 -1.76
CA ALA A 197 -29.41 -5.58 -0.65
C ALA A 197 -30.79 -6.12 -1.07
N PRO A 198 -31.38 -7.09 -0.35
CA PRO A 198 -32.71 -7.61 -0.71
C PRO A 198 -33.76 -6.50 -0.63
N THR A 199 -34.62 -6.41 -1.64
CA THR A 199 -35.74 -5.46 -1.62
C THR A 199 -36.70 -5.79 -0.48
N ASP A 200 -37.23 -4.73 0.15
CA ASP A 200 -37.75 -4.70 1.52
C ASP A 200 -39.11 -5.44 1.75
N GLY A 201 -39.48 -6.33 0.83
CA GLY A 201 -40.58 -7.28 0.97
C GLY A 201 -40.12 -8.68 1.36
N THR A 202 -39.05 -9.20 0.76
CA THR A 202 -38.63 -10.61 0.90
C THR A 202 -38.05 -10.90 2.27
N LEU A 203 -37.25 -9.99 2.83
CA LEU A 203 -36.72 -10.13 4.19
C LEU A 203 -37.82 -10.17 5.25
N LYS A 204 -38.92 -9.43 5.07
CA LYS A 204 -40.01 -9.40 6.05
C LYS A 204 -40.78 -10.71 6.08
N SER A 205 -40.99 -11.37 4.95
CA SER A 205 -41.65 -12.69 4.90
C SER A 205 -40.75 -13.82 5.43
N GLU A 206 -39.45 -13.78 5.13
CA GLU A 206 -38.49 -14.77 5.66
C GLU A 206 -38.25 -14.59 7.17
N VAL A 207 -38.07 -13.35 7.66
CA VAL A 207 -37.95 -13.08 9.11
C VAL A 207 -39.23 -13.47 9.85
N ALA A 208 -40.42 -13.17 9.31
CA ALA A 208 -41.67 -13.61 9.93
C ALA A 208 -41.81 -15.14 9.96
N LYS A 209 -41.28 -15.85 8.96
CA LYS A 209 -41.23 -17.32 8.93
C LYS A 209 -40.28 -17.89 9.98
N PHE A 210 -39.05 -17.37 10.06
CA PHE A 210 -38.10 -17.79 11.10
C PHE A 210 -38.55 -17.43 12.52
N GLU A 211 -39.17 -16.26 12.73
CA GLU A 211 -39.78 -15.92 14.02
C GLU A 211 -40.92 -16.87 14.41
N LYS A 212 -41.71 -17.32 13.44
CA LYS A 212 -42.78 -18.29 13.70
C LYS A 212 -42.19 -19.65 14.10
N GLU A 213 -41.26 -20.18 13.30
CA GLU A 213 -40.59 -21.46 13.56
C GLU A 213 -39.85 -21.46 14.91
N ALA A 214 -39.23 -20.32 15.28
CA ALA A 214 -38.58 -20.15 16.58
C ALA A 214 -39.55 -20.06 17.78
N ARG A 215 -40.80 -19.63 17.58
CA ARG A 215 -41.85 -19.67 18.61
C ARG A 215 -42.39 -21.09 18.78
N GLU A 216 -42.72 -21.76 17.67
CA GLU A 216 -43.23 -23.14 17.66
C GLU A 216 -42.24 -24.11 18.34
N ALA A 217 -40.95 -24.06 17.98
CA ALA A 217 -39.90 -24.86 18.64
C ALA A 217 -39.72 -24.54 20.15
N ARG A 218 -39.99 -23.30 20.57
CA ARG A 218 -39.90 -22.88 21.98
C ARG A 218 -41.08 -23.41 22.81
N ASP A 219 -42.27 -23.43 22.24
CA ASP A 219 -43.47 -23.95 22.90
C ASP A 219 -43.46 -25.49 22.94
N GLU A 220 -42.93 -26.17 21.91
CA GLU A 220 -42.64 -27.61 21.96
C GLU A 220 -41.61 -27.95 23.06
N ALA A 221 -40.50 -27.21 23.14
CA ALA A 221 -39.50 -27.40 24.19
C ALA A 221 -40.06 -27.14 25.61
N LYS A 222 -41.00 -26.20 25.76
CA LYS A 222 -41.73 -25.95 27.01
C LYS A 222 -42.67 -27.11 27.36
N LYS A 223 -43.44 -27.61 26.39
CA LYS A 223 -44.36 -28.74 26.57
C LYS A 223 -43.61 -30.03 26.94
N ALA A 224 -42.52 -30.35 26.24
CA ALA A 224 -41.67 -31.49 26.56
C ALA A 224 -41.05 -31.39 27.97
N LYS A 225 -40.73 -30.18 28.44
CA LYS A 225 -40.24 -29.93 29.81
C LYS A 225 -41.34 -30.11 30.87
N GLU A 226 -42.58 -29.76 30.55
CA GLU A 226 -43.74 -29.97 31.41
C GLU A 226 -44.10 -31.47 31.49
N GLU A 227 -44.15 -32.17 30.35
CA GLU A 227 -44.38 -33.62 30.27
C GLU A 227 -43.30 -34.43 31.02
N THR A 228 -42.02 -34.07 30.87
CA THR A 228 -40.91 -34.71 31.63
C THR A 228 -40.86 -34.34 33.12
N SER A 229 -41.58 -33.29 33.54
CA SER A 229 -41.78 -32.96 34.96
C SER A 229 -42.97 -33.67 35.60
N ALA A 230 -43.95 -34.11 34.80
CA ALA A 230 -45.12 -34.89 35.24
C ALA A 230 -44.85 -36.41 35.33
N LEU A 231 -43.66 -36.85 34.95
CA LEU A 231 -43.18 -38.25 35.00
C LEU A 231 -42.17 -38.47 36.16
N LYS A 232 -42.29 -37.70 37.25
CA LYS A 232 -41.50 -37.79 38.48
C LYS A 232 -42.38 -37.72 39.72
#